data_AF-A0A8T1W1T1-F1
#
_entry.id   AF-A0A8T1W1T1-F1
#
_cell.length_a   1.000
_cell.length_b   1.000
_cell.length_c   1.000
_cell.angle_alpha   90.00
_cell.angle_beta   90.00
_cell.angle_gamma   90.00
#
_symmetry.space_group_name_H-M   'P 1'
#
loop_
_entity.id
_entity.type
_entity.pdbx_description
1 polymer ?
#
loop_
_entity_poly.entity_id
_entity_poly.type
_entity_poly.pdbx_seq_one_letter_code
_entity_poly.pdbx_strand_id
1 'polypeptide(L)'
;MRERKEAKTLTAMEGHAFVQRFFDENVLRWLRLVLLRHTDAQFRLIGTKRDKVSNSQWTDVRIDLNLRLLAFLKGHGHQVTIQDDIRCTLVKEFDQPMLTTSVMDRESLNAALQSIQRTILKLNYLTFFIVSNSNLSFSMPKAYTQVLEYIVRERRLAKKSETRKEQLEKVVVPINDICGRLMRLAGLTGGACMDILRTLHNLGDVRWYESEDYGQDFKDLIILDPTILLDIIREVINHEYDAKKRRGV
;
A
#
# COMPACT_ATOMS: atom_id res chain seq x y z
N MET A 1 -31.92 -11.93 34.18
CA MET A 1 -32.60 -11.12 33.14
C MET A 1 -31.62 -10.03 32.73
N ARG A 2 -31.03 -10.10 31.52
CA ARG A 2 -30.06 -9.09 31.06
C ARG A 2 -30.83 -7.93 30.44
N GLU A 3 -30.73 -6.75 31.04
CA GLU A 3 -31.23 -5.51 30.47
C GLU A 3 -30.59 -5.27 29.09
N ARG A 4 -31.42 -5.19 28.06
CA ARG A 4 -31.04 -4.67 26.76
C ARG A 4 -30.76 -3.18 26.96
N LYS A 5 -29.51 -2.75 26.81
CA LYS A 5 -29.18 -1.33 26.63
C LYS A 5 -29.91 -0.83 25.38
N GLU A 6 -30.94 -0.03 25.58
CA GLU A 6 -31.62 0.70 24.51
C GLU A 6 -30.59 1.60 23.81
N ALA A 7 -30.49 1.44 22.50
CA ALA A 7 -29.65 2.31 21.67
C ALA A 7 -30.28 3.71 21.68
N LYS A 8 -29.63 4.67 22.37
CA LYS A 8 -30.00 6.08 22.33
C LYS A 8 -30.06 6.55 20.87
N THR A 9 -31.24 6.96 20.43
CA THR A 9 -31.45 7.57 19.12
C THR A 9 -30.88 9.00 19.17
N LEU A 10 -29.86 9.28 18.36
CA LEU A 10 -29.27 10.62 18.24
C LEU A 10 -30.30 11.57 17.60
N THR A 11 -30.31 12.84 18.02
CA THR A 11 -31.09 13.87 17.30
C THR A 11 -30.53 14.05 15.88
N ALA A 12 -31.33 14.60 14.95
CA ALA A 12 -30.89 14.76 13.56
C ALA A 12 -29.60 15.60 13.41
N MET A 13 -29.43 16.64 14.23
CA MET A 13 -28.22 17.47 14.24
C MET A 13 -27.01 16.75 14.83
N GLU A 14 -27.19 16.01 15.94
CA GLU A 14 -26.12 15.21 16.54
C GLU A 14 -25.72 14.04 15.62
N GLY A 15 -26.67 13.46 14.91
CA GLY A 15 -26.45 12.44 13.89
C GLY A 15 -25.60 12.98 12.74
N HIS A 16 -25.91 14.17 12.21
CA HIS A 16 -25.11 14.78 11.15
C HIS A 16 -23.68 15.11 11.61
N ALA A 17 -23.52 15.66 12.81
CA ALA A 17 -22.19 15.96 13.38
C ALA A 17 -21.36 14.68 13.60
N PHE A 18 -22.00 13.61 14.07
CA PHE A 18 -21.36 12.30 14.25
C PHE A 18 -20.87 11.73 12.92
N VAL A 19 -21.71 11.76 11.87
CA VAL A 19 -21.37 11.25 10.53
C VAL A 19 -20.25 12.08 9.90
N GLN A 20 -20.30 13.41 9.99
CA GLN A 20 -19.23 14.29 9.51
C GLN A 20 -17.90 13.96 10.21
N ARG A 21 -17.91 13.82 11.54
CA ARG A 21 -16.70 13.47 12.31
C ARG A 21 -16.15 12.11 11.91
N PHE A 22 -17.03 11.11 11.73
CA PHE A 22 -16.61 9.79 11.26
C PHE A 22 -15.94 9.88 9.89
N PHE A 23 -16.54 10.61 8.94
CA PHE A 23 -15.97 10.85 7.62
C PHE A 23 -14.59 11.50 7.69
N ASP A 24 -14.46 12.58 8.47
CA ASP A 24 -13.20 13.31 8.59
C ASP A 24 -12.10 12.46 9.19
N GLU A 25 -12.37 11.74 10.27
CA GLU A 25 -11.38 10.95 11.01
C GLU A 25 -11.01 9.63 10.31
N ASN A 26 -11.94 9.01 9.57
CA ASN A 26 -11.78 7.63 9.08
C ASN A 26 -11.75 7.49 7.56
N VAL A 27 -12.18 8.49 6.80
CA VAL A 27 -12.11 8.47 5.34
C VAL A 27 -11.15 9.56 4.86
N LEU A 28 -11.43 10.81 5.23
CA LEU A 28 -10.69 11.95 4.72
C LEU A 28 -9.26 12.00 5.24
N ARG A 29 -9.03 11.65 6.52
CA ARG A 29 -7.70 11.55 7.11
C ARG A 29 -6.79 10.60 6.33
N TRP A 30 -7.30 9.44 5.93
CA TRP A 30 -6.53 8.46 5.16
C TRP A 30 -6.25 8.94 3.74
N LEU A 31 -7.25 9.54 3.09
CA LEU A 31 -7.09 10.14 1.75
C LEU A 31 -5.99 11.22 1.77
N ARG A 32 -6.03 12.13 2.75
CA ARG A 32 -5.00 13.17 2.94
C ARG A 32 -3.62 12.58 3.22
N LEU A 33 -3.53 11.57 4.08
CA LEU A 33 -2.26 10.91 4.42
C LEU A 33 -1.60 10.31 3.17
N VAL A 34 -2.36 9.61 2.35
CA VAL A 34 -1.84 9.00 1.11
C VAL A 34 -1.45 10.09 0.12
N LEU A 35 -2.31 11.09 -0.14
CA LEU A 35 -2.02 12.17 -1.07
C LEU A 35 -0.83 13.05 -0.64
N LEU A 36 -0.58 13.18 0.66
CA LEU A 36 0.59 13.89 1.19
C LEU A 36 1.91 13.17 0.84
N ARG A 37 1.89 11.84 0.73
CA ARG A 37 3.07 11.02 0.45
C ARG A 37 3.20 10.62 -1.02
N HIS A 38 2.08 10.46 -1.69
CA HIS A 38 1.94 10.02 -3.07
C HIS A 38 0.87 10.86 -3.75
N THR A 39 1.29 12.01 -4.28
CA THR A 39 0.39 13.02 -4.85
C THR A 39 -0.37 12.54 -6.09
N ASP A 40 0.14 11.50 -6.75
CA ASP A 40 -0.38 10.87 -7.96
C ASP A 40 -1.10 9.53 -7.69
N ALA A 41 -1.32 9.19 -6.42
CA ALA A 41 -1.97 7.94 -6.05
C ALA A 41 -3.38 7.83 -6.63
N GLN A 42 -3.69 6.65 -7.18
CA GLN A 42 -5.04 6.28 -7.56
C GLN A 42 -5.77 5.65 -6.38
N PHE A 43 -7.05 5.97 -6.24
CA PHE A 43 -7.88 5.50 -5.15
C PHE A 43 -8.99 4.59 -5.68
N ARG A 44 -9.38 3.61 -4.87
CA ARG A 44 -10.61 2.83 -5.06
C ARG A 44 -11.28 2.72 -3.70
N LEU A 45 -12.53 3.17 -3.61
CA LEU A 45 -13.29 3.05 -2.36
C LEU A 45 -14.08 1.74 -2.36
N ILE A 46 -13.85 0.91 -1.35
CA ILE A 46 -14.53 -0.39 -1.18
C ILE A 46 -15.14 -0.46 0.22
N GLY A 47 -16.47 -0.48 0.28
CA GLY A 47 -17.21 -0.74 1.51
C GLY A 47 -17.11 -2.21 1.88
N THR A 48 -16.67 -2.51 3.11
CA THR A 48 -16.57 -3.90 3.60
C THR A 48 -17.71 -4.22 4.56
N LYS A 49 -17.92 -5.52 4.84
CA LYS A 49 -18.94 -6.02 5.78
C LYS A 49 -20.38 -5.75 5.31
N ARG A 50 -20.62 -5.89 3.99
CA ARG A 50 -21.95 -5.70 3.39
C ARG A 50 -23.03 -6.51 4.09
N ASP A 51 -22.68 -7.72 4.53
CA ASP A 51 -23.53 -8.69 5.24
C ASP A 51 -24.10 -8.19 6.57
N LYS A 52 -23.50 -7.17 7.19
CA LYS A 52 -23.89 -6.70 8.52
C LYS A 52 -24.92 -5.58 8.53
N VAL A 53 -25.30 -5.06 7.37
CA VAL A 53 -26.08 -3.83 7.22
C VAL A 53 -27.08 -4.03 6.07
N SER A 54 -28.27 -3.45 6.17
CA SER A 54 -29.28 -3.61 5.12
C SER A 54 -28.90 -2.87 3.83
N ASN A 55 -29.45 -3.30 2.69
CA ASN A 55 -29.18 -2.66 1.40
C ASN A 55 -29.61 -1.17 1.34
N SER A 56 -30.67 -0.79 2.06
CA SER A 56 -31.14 0.61 2.12
C SER A 56 -30.13 1.48 2.86
N GLN A 57 -29.67 1.05 4.03
CA GLN A 57 -28.65 1.75 4.82
C GLN A 57 -27.33 1.91 4.04
N TRP A 58 -26.93 0.90 3.25
CA TRP A 58 -25.77 1.03 2.36
C TRP A 58 -25.94 2.08 1.28
N THR A 59 -27.15 2.19 0.72
CA THR A 59 -27.45 3.17 -0.33
C THR A 59 -27.32 4.58 0.23
N ASP A 60 -27.84 4.82 1.44
CA ASP A 60 -27.75 6.11 2.13
C ASP A 60 -26.29 6.47 2.45
N VAL A 61 -25.53 5.54 3.02
CA VAL A 61 -24.10 5.72 3.33
C VAL A 61 -23.30 6.01 2.06
N ARG A 62 -23.60 5.32 0.96
CA ARG A 62 -22.93 5.53 -0.33
C ARG A 62 -23.18 6.93 -0.87
N ILE A 63 -24.42 7.39 -0.87
CA ILE A 63 -24.78 8.73 -1.36
C ILE A 63 -24.10 9.80 -0.51
N ASP A 64 -24.17 9.68 0.82
CA ASP A 64 -23.55 10.62 1.74
C ASP A 64 -22.03 10.69 1.58
N LEU A 65 -21.35 9.54 1.51
CA LEU A 65 -19.90 9.48 1.26
C LEU A 65 -19.50 10.13 -0.06
N ASN A 66 -20.20 9.80 -1.15
CA ASN A 66 -19.91 10.36 -2.46
C ASN A 66 -20.07 11.89 -2.47
N LEU A 67 -21.14 12.41 -1.88
CA LEU A 67 -21.36 13.85 -1.76
C LEU A 67 -20.24 14.54 -0.97
N ARG A 68 -19.84 13.97 0.17
CA ARG A 68 -18.77 14.55 1.01
C ARG A 68 -17.39 14.49 0.33
N LEU A 69 -17.08 13.39 -0.38
CA LEU A 69 -15.83 13.26 -1.14
C LEU A 69 -15.77 14.26 -2.30
N LEU A 70 -16.86 14.41 -3.06
CA LEU A 70 -16.93 15.40 -4.13
C LEU A 70 -16.88 16.83 -3.60
N ALA A 71 -17.53 17.11 -2.47
CA ALA A 71 -17.45 18.41 -1.80
C ALA A 71 -16.02 18.71 -1.33
N PHE A 72 -15.31 17.72 -0.78
CA PHE A 72 -13.90 17.85 -0.43
C PHE A 72 -13.07 18.26 -1.66
N LEU A 73 -13.17 17.53 -2.78
CA LEU A 73 -12.39 17.82 -4.00
C LEU A 73 -12.71 19.18 -4.64
N LYS A 74 -13.93 19.70 -4.42
CA LYS A 74 -14.37 21.02 -4.91
C LYS A 74 -13.94 22.16 -3.99
N GLY A 75 -13.69 21.91 -2.70
CA GLY A 75 -13.40 22.94 -1.71
C GLY A 75 -12.04 23.61 -1.92
N HIS A 76 -11.94 24.93 -1.76
CA HIS A 76 -10.67 25.66 -1.97
C HIS A 76 -9.69 25.63 -0.76
N GLY A 77 -9.95 24.79 0.24
CA GLY A 77 -9.21 24.75 1.52
C GLY A 77 -8.47 23.43 1.79
N HIS A 78 -7.99 22.76 0.76
CA HIS A 78 -7.27 21.50 0.95
C HIS A 78 -5.99 21.74 1.76
N GLN A 79 -5.80 20.98 2.84
CA GLN A 79 -4.51 20.91 3.54
C GLN A 79 -3.42 20.20 2.71
N VAL A 80 -3.76 19.73 1.49
CA VAL A 80 -2.89 19.00 0.58
C VAL A 80 -3.13 19.55 -0.83
N THR A 81 -2.06 19.92 -1.55
CA THR A 81 -2.17 20.34 -2.95
C THR A 81 -2.42 19.12 -3.83
N ILE A 82 -3.59 19.06 -4.46
CA ILE A 82 -3.96 17.99 -5.41
C ILE A 82 -3.85 18.55 -6.82
N GLN A 83 -3.06 17.90 -7.68
CA GLN A 83 -2.92 18.29 -9.08
C GLN A 83 -4.26 18.12 -9.83
N ASP A 84 -4.51 18.98 -10.83
CA ASP A 84 -5.82 19.06 -11.50
C ASP A 84 -6.20 17.77 -12.24
N ASP A 85 -5.23 17.07 -12.82
CA ASP A 85 -5.41 15.79 -13.50
C ASP A 85 -5.76 14.65 -12.52
N ILE A 86 -5.10 14.63 -11.36
CA ILE A 86 -5.42 13.71 -10.26
C ILE A 86 -6.79 14.02 -9.69
N ARG A 87 -7.11 15.30 -9.46
CA ARG A 87 -8.44 15.73 -9.01
C ARG A 87 -9.52 15.28 -10.00
N CYS A 88 -9.31 15.47 -11.30
CA CYS A 88 -10.24 14.99 -12.33
C CYS A 88 -10.43 13.46 -12.28
N THR A 89 -9.36 12.72 -12.03
CA THR A 89 -9.40 11.26 -11.89
C THR A 89 -10.17 10.84 -10.63
N LEU A 90 -9.92 11.49 -9.49
CA LEU A 90 -10.63 11.25 -8.23
C LEU A 90 -12.12 11.58 -8.34
N VAL A 91 -12.48 12.69 -9.01
CA VAL A 91 -13.88 13.03 -9.25
C VAL A 91 -14.57 11.92 -10.05
N LYS A 92 -13.97 11.46 -11.15
CA LYS A 92 -14.53 10.37 -11.97
C LYS A 92 -14.69 9.09 -11.17
N GLU A 93 -13.72 8.78 -10.31
CA GLU A 93 -13.76 7.59 -9.46
C GLU A 93 -14.86 7.68 -8.40
N PHE A 94 -14.96 8.81 -7.68
CA PHE A 94 -15.96 8.99 -6.62
C PHE A 94 -17.37 9.22 -7.14
N ASP A 95 -17.53 9.59 -8.42
CA ASP A 95 -18.82 9.64 -9.10
C ASP A 95 -19.34 8.23 -9.45
N GLN A 96 -18.47 7.21 -9.46
CA GLN A 96 -18.93 5.83 -9.62
C GLN A 96 -19.62 5.31 -8.36
N PRO A 97 -20.58 4.38 -8.50
CA PRO A 97 -21.14 3.67 -7.36
C PRO A 97 -20.04 2.95 -6.56
N MET A 98 -19.93 3.29 -5.27
CA MET A 98 -19.01 2.59 -4.35
C MET A 98 -19.26 1.09 -4.40
N LEU A 99 -18.18 0.32 -4.58
CA LEU A 99 -18.24 -1.14 -4.51
C LEU A 99 -18.37 -1.59 -3.07
N THR A 100 -19.14 -2.64 -2.86
CA THR A 100 -19.32 -3.25 -1.54
C THR A 100 -18.97 -4.72 -1.58
N THR A 101 -18.32 -5.22 -0.53
CA THR A 101 -17.96 -6.63 -0.41
C THR A 101 -18.29 -7.21 0.96
N SER A 102 -18.57 -8.50 0.98
CA SER A 102 -18.60 -9.33 2.18
C SER A 102 -17.72 -10.55 1.97
N VAL A 103 -17.02 -10.98 3.02
CA VAL A 103 -16.26 -12.24 3.03
C VAL A 103 -17.15 -13.47 2.78
N MET A 104 -18.46 -13.34 3.00
CA MET A 104 -19.43 -14.41 2.78
C MET A 104 -19.95 -14.47 1.34
N ASP A 105 -19.73 -13.42 0.55
CA ASP A 105 -20.26 -13.27 -0.82
C ASP A 105 -19.11 -13.27 -1.83
N ARG A 106 -18.87 -14.43 -2.44
CA ARG A 106 -17.82 -14.63 -3.45
C ARG A 106 -17.98 -13.75 -4.68
N GLU A 107 -19.21 -13.44 -5.10
CA GLU A 107 -19.43 -12.57 -6.26
C GLU A 107 -19.00 -11.14 -5.95
N SER A 108 -19.35 -10.64 -4.76
CA SER A 108 -18.89 -9.32 -4.32
C SER A 108 -17.38 -9.23 -4.15
N LEU A 109 -16.73 -10.29 -3.66
CA LEU A 109 -15.26 -10.38 -3.57
C LEU A 109 -14.62 -10.34 -4.95
N ASN A 110 -15.15 -11.12 -5.91
CA ASN A 110 -14.65 -11.12 -7.28
C ASN A 110 -14.82 -9.76 -7.95
N ALA A 111 -15.95 -9.08 -7.72
CA ALA A 111 -16.16 -7.72 -8.22
C ALA A 111 -15.16 -6.72 -7.62
N ALA A 112 -14.87 -6.81 -6.31
CA ALA A 112 -13.86 -6.00 -5.66
C ALA A 112 -12.45 -6.28 -6.23
N LEU A 113 -12.09 -7.56 -6.42
CA LEU A 113 -10.82 -7.97 -7.03
C LEU A 113 -10.66 -7.44 -8.45
N GLN A 114 -11.66 -7.62 -9.31
CA GLN A 114 -11.65 -7.10 -10.68
C GLN A 114 -11.50 -5.57 -10.69
N SER A 115 -12.10 -4.90 -9.71
CA SER A 115 -11.99 -3.45 -9.62
C SER A 115 -10.59 -2.99 -9.24
N ILE A 116 -9.95 -3.65 -8.28
CA ILE A 116 -8.55 -3.38 -7.92
C ILE A 116 -7.65 -3.64 -9.14
N GLN A 117 -7.90 -4.74 -9.85
CA GLN A 117 -7.18 -5.05 -11.08
C GLN A 117 -7.34 -3.96 -12.14
N ARG A 118 -8.53 -3.37 -12.32
CA ARG A 118 -8.75 -2.24 -13.26
C ARG A 118 -8.05 -0.94 -12.82
N THR A 119 -7.89 -0.69 -11.53
CA THR A 119 -7.11 0.45 -11.05
C THR A 119 -5.62 0.26 -11.35
N ILE A 120 -5.11 -0.95 -11.14
CA ILE A 120 -3.70 -1.29 -11.43
C ILE A 120 -3.45 -1.35 -12.95
N LEU A 121 -4.40 -1.90 -13.70
CA LEU A 121 -4.33 -2.14 -15.12
C LEU A 121 -5.29 -1.19 -15.84
N LYS A 122 -4.79 -0.14 -16.51
CA LYS A 122 -5.62 0.66 -17.40
C LYS A 122 -6.06 -0.21 -18.59
N LEU A 123 -7.24 -0.81 -18.48
CA LEU A 123 -7.86 -1.55 -19.58
C LEU A 123 -8.22 -0.55 -20.69
N ASN A 124 -7.48 -0.58 -21.79
CA ASN A 124 -7.85 0.13 -23.01
C ASN A 124 -8.87 -0.74 -23.77
N TYR A 125 -10.14 -0.34 -23.70
CA TYR A 125 -11.25 -1.06 -24.31
C TYR A 125 -11.17 -1.15 -25.85
N LEU A 126 -10.29 -0.38 -26.50
CA LEU A 126 -10.16 -0.41 -27.96
C LEU A 126 -9.20 -1.48 -28.50
N THR A 127 -8.26 -1.99 -27.68
CA THR A 127 -7.17 -2.83 -28.20
C THR A 127 -7.00 -4.18 -27.51
N PHE A 128 -7.80 -4.53 -26.49
CA PHE A 128 -7.69 -5.80 -25.76
C PHE A 128 -6.28 -6.10 -25.21
N PHE A 129 -5.42 -5.09 -25.10
CA PHE A 129 -4.15 -5.17 -24.42
C PHE A 129 -4.28 -4.53 -23.04
N ILE A 130 -3.71 -5.20 -22.04
CA ILE A 130 -3.47 -4.63 -20.72
C ILE A 130 -2.43 -3.53 -20.91
N VAL A 131 -2.89 -2.29 -21.14
CA VAL A 131 -2.01 -1.14 -21.19
C VAL A 131 -1.84 -0.65 -19.77
N SER A 132 -0.76 -1.12 -19.14
CA SER A 132 -0.29 -0.55 -17.90
C SER A 132 -0.21 0.98 -18.07
N ASN A 133 -0.68 1.73 -17.06
CA ASN A 133 -0.85 3.18 -17.17
C ASN A 133 0.45 3.81 -17.69
N SER A 134 0.42 4.48 -18.85
CA SER A 134 1.64 4.89 -19.59
C SER A 134 2.61 5.76 -18.80
N ASN A 135 2.17 6.35 -17.68
CA ASN A 135 2.98 7.17 -16.78
C ASN A 135 3.52 6.39 -15.56
N LEU A 136 3.03 5.17 -15.32
CA LEU A 136 3.39 4.30 -14.18
C LEU A 136 3.92 2.93 -14.63
N SER A 137 4.12 2.75 -15.92
CA SER A 137 4.52 1.48 -16.48
C SER A 137 5.64 1.63 -17.48
N PHE A 138 6.52 0.65 -17.48
CA PHE A 138 7.57 0.51 -18.48
C PHE A 138 7.60 -0.94 -18.94
N SER A 139 8.01 -1.15 -20.19
CA SER A 139 8.30 -2.50 -20.65
C SER A 139 9.52 -2.99 -19.88
N MET A 140 9.31 -3.99 -19.03
CA MET A 140 10.37 -4.57 -18.22
C MET A 140 11.26 -5.44 -19.12
N PRO A 141 12.54 -5.08 -19.36
CA PRO A 141 13.44 -5.91 -20.15
C PRO A 141 13.61 -7.29 -19.50
N LYS A 142 13.83 -8.33 -20.30
CA LYS A 142 13.96 -9.72 -19.81
C LYS A 142 14.97 -9.88 -18.65
N ALA A 143 16.04 -9.09 -18.67
CA ALA A 143 17.04 -9.11 -17.62
C ALA A 143 16.50 -8.70 -16.23
N TYR A 144 15.54 -7.78 -16.17
CA TYR A 144 14.89 -7.39 -14.91
C TYR A 144 14.10 -8.56 -14.34
N THR A 145 13.34 -9.27 -15.17
CA THR A 145 12.59 -10.46 -14.74
C THR A 145 13.53 -11.53 -14.19
N GLN A 146 14.67 -11.78 -14.86
CA GLN A 146 15.68 -12.73 -14.38
C GLN A 146 16.30 -12.31 -13.04
N VAL A 147 16.61 -11.03 -12.87
CA VAL A 147 17.12 -10.48 -11.60
C VAL A 147 16.06 -10.61 -10.50
N LEU A 148 14.80 -10.28 -10.79
CA LEU A 148 13.71 -10.37 -9.82
C LEU A 148 13.43 -11.83 -9.42
N GLU A 149 13.39 -12.76 -10.37
CA GLU A 149 13.25 -14.19 -10.11
C GLU A 149 14.38 -14.72 -9.24
N TYR A 150 15.62 -14.30 -9.53
CA TYR A 150 16.78 -14.62 -8.70
C TYR A 150 16.59 -14.12 -7.26
N ILE A 151 16.26 -12.83 -7.08
CA ILE A 151 16.05 -12.23 -5.76
C ILE A 151 14.92 -12.96 -5.02
N VAL A 152 13.77 -13.19 -5.65
CA VAL A 152 12.64 -13.92 -5.06
C VAL A 152 13.05 -15.32 -4.62
N ARG A 153 13.89 -16.01 -5.38
CA ARG A 153 14.44 -17.31 -4.99
C ARG A 153 15.33 -17.19 -3.74
N GLU A 154 16.24 -16.23 -3.69
CA GLU A 154 17.09 -15.99 -2.51
C GLU A 154 16.24 -15.69 -1.26
N ARG A 155 15.19 -14.87 -1.39
CA ARG A 155 14.22 -14.62 -0.29
C ARG A 155 13.59 -15.91 0.22
N ARG A 156 13.14 -16.78 -0.70
CA ARG A 156 12.53 -18.07 -0.35
C ARG A 156 13.53 -18.99 0.34
N LEU A 157 14.80 -18.98 -0.07
CA LEU A 157 15.86 -19.74 0.57
C LEU A 157 16.19 -19.19 1.96
N ALA A 158 16.22 -17.87 2.14
CA ALA A 158 16.45 -17.24 3.42
C ALA A 158 15.34 -17.56 4.43
N LYS A 159 14.07 -17.61 3.98
CA LYS A 159 12.92 -18.01 4.82
C LYS A 159 12.97 -19.47 5.31
N LYS A 160 13.83 -20.30 4.71
CA LYS A 160 14.06 -21.68 5.16
C LYS A 160 15.24 -21.81 6.13
N SER A 161 15.90 -20.70 6.49
CA SER A 161 16.96 -20.73 7.51
C SER A 161 16.42 -21.16 8.86
N GLU A 162 17.24 -21.84 9.64
CA GLU A 162 16.86 -22.32 10.97
C GLU A 162 16.81 -21.18 11.98
N THR A 163 17.72 -20.21 11.83
CA THR A 163 17.81 -19.06 12.73
C THR A 163 17.49 -17.75 12.03
N ARG A 164 17.01 -16.78 12.82
CA ARG A 164 16.74 -15.43 12.33
C ARG A 164 18.01 -14.70 11.88
N LYS A 165 19.13 -14.96 12.57
CA LYS A 165 20.44 -14.41 12.19
C LYS A 165 20.82 -14.86 10.77
N GLU A 166 20.76 -16.16 10.50
CA GLU A 166 21.01 -16.70 9.16
C GLU A 166 20.04 -16.18 8.11
N GLN A 167 18.76 -16.00 8.47
CA GLN A 167 17.79 -15.38 7.58
C GLN A 167 18.21 -13.95 7.21
N LEU A 168 18.61 -13.14 8.21
CA LEU A 168 19.05 -11.76 8.02
C LEU A 168 20.30 -11.70 7.14
N GLU A 169 21.32 -12.51 7.42
CA GLU A 169 22.57 -12.57 6.66
C GLU A 169 22.37 -12.99 5.18
N LYS A 170 21.33 -13.79 4.89
CA LYS A 170 20.99 -14.18 3.51
C LYS A 170 20.21 -13.09 2.75
N VAL A 171 19.51 -12.19 3.43
CA VAL A 171 18.73 -11.12 2.77
C VAL A 171 19.39 -9.76 2.82
N VAL A 172 20.31 -9.52 3.76
CA VAL A 172 21.14 -8.31 3.81
C VAL A 172 22.51 -8.69 3.31
N VAL A 173 22.82 -8.31 2.07
CA VAL A 173 24.02 -8.77 1.38
C VAL A 173 24.83 -7.60 0.82
N PRO A 174 26.15 -7.76 0.63
CA PRO A 174 26.95 -6.78 -0.08
C PRO A 174 26.49 -6.63 -1.53
N ILE A 175 26.50 -5.39 -2.02
CA ILE A 175 26.09 -5.06 -3.40
C ILE A 175 27.01 -5.72 -4.42
N ASN A 176 28.32 -5.67 -4.17
CA ASN A 176 29.30 -6.28 -5.06
C ASN A 176 29.07 -7.79 -5.23
N ASP A 177 28.65 -8.47 -4.15
CA ASP A 177 28.35 -9.90 -4.17
C ASP A 177 27.08 -10.22 -4.96
N ILE A 178 26.03 -9.39 -4.83
CA ILE A 178 24.81 -9.60 -5.61
C ILE A 178 25.08 -9.27 -7.09
N CYS A 179 25.76 -8.17 -7.39
CA CYS A 179 26.09 -7.79 -8.76
C CYS A 179 26.95 -8.85 -9.45
N GLY A 180 28.00 -9.35 -8.77
CA GLY A 180 28.83 -10.43 -9.30
C GLY A 180 28.05 -11.72 -9.59
N ARG A 181 26.98 -12.01 -8.83
CA ARG A 181 26.09 -13.16 -9.09
C ARG A 181 25.12 -12.89 -10.24
N LEU A 182 24.53 -11.70 -10.30
CA LEU A 182 23.56 -11.31 -11.33
C LEU A 182 24.21 -11.13 -12.71
N MET A 183 25.43 -10.58 -12.78
CA MET A 183 26.20 -10.47 -14.02
C MET A 183 26.45 -11.84 -14.65
N ARG A 184 26.76 -12.85 -13.84
CA ARG A 184 26.94 -14.24 -14.30
C ARG A 184 25.64 -14.90 -14.78
N LEU A 185 24.50 -14.54 -14.16
CA LEU A 185 23.22 -15.19 -14.43
C LEU A 185 22.47 -14.59 -15.63
N ALA A 186 22.50 -13.27 -15.76
CA ALA A 186 21.74 -12.55 -16.77
C ALA A 186 22.61 -11.99 -17.91
N GLY A 187 23.92 -12.28 -17.91
CA GLY A 187 24.87 -11.73 -18.90
C GLY A 187 24.96 -10.21 -18.84
N LEU A 188 24.69 -9.63 -17.66
CA LEU A 188 24.63 -8.18 -17.45
C LEU A 188 26.04 -7.60 -17.32
N THR A 189 26.21 -6.38 -17.81
CA THR A 189 27.36 -5.54 -17.44
C THR A 189 27.17 -4.97 -16.02
N GLY A 190 28.25 -4.56 -15.36
CA GLY A 190 28.19 -4.05 -13.99
C GLY A 190 27.26 -2.83 -13.85
N GLY A 191 27.35 -1.87 -14.78
CA GLY A 191 26.47 -0.70 -14.82
C GLY A 191 25.00 -1.08 -14.98
N ALA A 192 24.68 -1.97 -15.93
CA ALA A 192 23.31 -2.42 -16.15
C ALA A 192 22.71 -3.15 -14.93
N CYS A 193 23.53 -3.88 -14.18
CA CYS A 193 23.10 -4.53 -12.95
C CYS A 193 22.70 -3.51 -11.87
N MET A 194 23.51 -2.47 -11.67
CA MET A 194 23.24 -1.41 -10.70
C MET A 194 21.97 -0.64 -11.05
N ASP A 195 21.76 -0.33 -12.34
CA ASP A 195 20.56 0.37 -12.80
C ASP A 195 19.28 -0.45 -12.59
N ILE A 196 19.36 -1.77 -12.77
CA ILE A 196 18.24 -2.68 -12.44
C ILE A 196 17.95 -2.64 -10.94
N LEU A 197 18.98 -2.77 -10.09
CA LEU A 197 18.81 -2.76 -8.64
C LEU A 197 18.25 -1.42 -8.12
N ARG A 198 18.66 -0.29 -8.70
CA ARG A 198 18.07 1.04 -8.44
C ARG A 198 16.60 1.09 -8.78
N THR A 199 16.24 0.57 -9.94
CA THR A 199 14.84 0.53 -10.35
C THR A 199 14.02 -0.34 -9.39
N LEU A 200 14.52 -1.50 -9.01
CA LEU A 200 13.88 -2.37 -8.01
C LEU A 200 13.82 -1.71 -6.61
N HIS A 201 14.82 -0.90 -6.26
CA HIS A 201 14.80 -0.11 -5.04
C HIS A 201 13.64 0.90 -5.03
N ASN A 202 13.48 1.64 -6.13
CA ASN A 202 12.42 2.63 -6.31
C ASN A 202 11.03 1.98 -6.32
N LEU A 203 10.91 0.79 -6.91
CA LEU A 203 9.68 -0.02 -6.86
C LEU A 203 9.40 -0.61 -5.47
N GLY A 204 10.39 -0.62 -4.59
CA GLY A 204 10.30 -1.20 -3.25
C GLY A 204 10.35 -2.71 -3.20
N ASP A 205 10.77 -3.35 -4.29
CA ASP A 205 11.13 -4.75 -4.29
C ASP A 205 12.37 -4.99 -3.43
N VAL A 206 13.35 -4.09 -3.45
CA VAL A 206 14.56 -4.16 -2.60
C VAL A 206 14.79 -2.84 -1.86
N ARG A 207 15.67 -2.82 -0.87
CA ARG A 207 16.11 -1.58 -0.21
C ARG A 207 17.61 -1.44 -0.29
N TRP A 208 18.05 -0.31 -0.82
CA TRP A 208 19.45 0.06 -0.92
C TRP A 208 19.56 1.54 -0.56
N TYR A 209 20.40 1.87 0.41
CA TYR A 209 20.57 3.22 0.92
C TYR A 209 21.87 3.80 0.35
N GLU A 210 21.80 4.30 -0.89
CA GLU A 210 22.96 4.84 -1.61
C GLU A 210 23.56 6.11 -0.99
N SER A 211 22.77 6.88 -0.21
CA SER A 211 23.22 8.17 0.32
C SER A 211 24.25 8.02 1.43
N GLU A 212 25.25 8.89 1.39
CA GLU A 212 26.26 9.03 2.45
C GLU A 212 25.64 9.49 3.79
N ASP A 213 24.43 10.06 3.73
CA ASP A 213 23.66 10.47 4.91
C ASP A 213 23.23 9.30 5.80
N TYR A 214 23.20 8.07 5.26
CA TYR A 214 22.76 6.86 5.98
C TYR A 214 23.90 6.12 6.71
N GLY A 215 25.10 6.71 6.74
CA GLY A 215 26.30 6.12 7.33
C GLY A 215 27.02 5.19 6.36
N GLN A 216 28.37 5.17 6.44
CA GLN A 216 29.21 4.42 5.48
C GLN A 216 28.89 2.91 5.47
N ASP A 217 28.48 2.36 6.61
CA ASP A 217 28.27 0.92 6.78
C ASP A 217 27.09 0.36 5.97
N PHE A 218 26.12 1.20 5.58
CA PHE A 218 24.93 0.76 4.84
C PHE A 218 25.01 1.00 3.34
N LYS A 219 25.96 1.82 2.88
CA LYS A 219 26.12 2.20 1.46
C LYS A 219 26.40 0.99 0.57
N ASP A 220 27.14 0.02 1.12
CA ASP A 220 27.58 -1.18 0.42
C ASP A 220 26.63 -2.37 0.58
N LEU A 221 25.53 -2.20 1.32
CA LEU A 221 24.57 -3.26 1.61
C LEU A 221 23.25 -3.05 0.87
N ILE A 222 22.67 -4.16 0.43
CA ILE A 222 21.33 -4.22 -0.14
C ILE A 222 20.48 -5.23 0.61
N ILE A 223 19.26 -4.83 0.93
CA ILE A 223 18.26 -5.65 1.59
C ILE A 223 17.35 -6.21 0.50
N LEU A 224 17.51 -7.50 0.25
CA LEU A 224 16.77 -8.24 -0.75
C LEU A 224 15.31 -8.45 -0.36
N ASP A 225 14.98 -8.59 0.93
CA ASP A 225 13.60 -8.73 1.42
C ASP A 225 13.22 -7.54 2.33
N PRO A 226 12.58 -6.48 1.80
CA PRO A 226 12.22 -5.31 2.61
C PRO A 226 11.26 -5.61 3.76
N THR A 227 10.58 -6.76 3.77
CA THR A 227 9.66 -7.12 4.87
C THR A 227 10.39 -7.31 6.20
N ILE A 228 11.67 -7.68 6.16
CA ILE A 228 12.48 -7.86 7.38
C ILE A 228 12.66 -6.56 8.16
N LEU A 229 12.71 -5.41 7.48
CA LEU A 229 12.78 -4.11 8.13
C LEU A 229 11.51 -3.81 8.93
N LEU A 230 10.34 -4.18 8.40
CA LEU A 230 9.08 -3.99 9.12
C LEU A 230 9.04 -4.84 10.38
N ASP A 231 9.55 -6.08 10.32
CA ASP A 231 9.59 -6.97 11.47
C ASP A 231 10.56 -6.46 12.54
N ILE A 232 11.75 -5.98 12.14
CA ILE A 232 12.72 -5.36 13.05
C ILE A 232 12.15 -4.11 13.70
N ILE A 233 11.57 -3.20 12.92
CA ILE A 233 10.98 -1.95 13.42
C ILE A 233 9.83 -2.25 14.38
N ARG A 234 8.95 -3.21 14.05
CA ARG A 234 7.86 -3.64 14.93
C ARG A 234 8.39 -4.18 16.24
N GLU A 235 9.49 -4.93 16.22
CA GLU A 235 10.09 -5.45 17.45
C GLU A 235 10.70 -4.36 18.30
N VAL A 236 11.41 -3.40 17.71
CA VAL A 236 11.98 -2.27 18.46
C VAL A 236 10.88 -1.40 19.06
N ILE A 237 9.84 -1.08 18.28
CA ILE A 237 8.73 -0.23 18.73
C ILE A 237 7.90 -0.92 19.81
N ASN A 238 7.62 -2.21 19.64
CA ASN A 238 6.84 -2.99 20.59
C ASN A 238 7.71 -3.65 21.66
N HIS A 239 9.00 -3.31 21.74
CA HIS A 239 9.87 -3.84 22.76
C HIS A 239 9.44 -3.26 24.11
N GLU A 240 8.81 -4.07 24.95
CA GLU A 240 8.65 -3.71 26.36
C GLU A 240 10.04 -3.66 26.99
N TYR A 241 10.57 -2.45 27.21
CA TYR A 241 11.76 -2.30 28.04
C TYR A 241 11.45 -2.92 29.41
N ASP A 242 12.27 -3.89 29.81
CA ASP A 242 12.20 -4.63 31.08
C ASP A 242 12.55 -3.73 32.30
N ALA A 243 12.15 -2.45 32.26
CA ALA A 243 12.31 -1.46 33.32
C ALA A 243 11.35 -1.69 34.50
N LYS A 244 10.42 -2.65 34.41
CA LYS A 244 9.56 -3.06 35.52
C LYS A 244 10.19 -4.09 36.46
N LYS A 245 11.37 -4.64 36.18
CA LYS A 245 12.07 -5.59 37.07
C LYS A 245 13.03 -4.94 38.09
N ARG A 246 13.17 -3.61 38.12
CA ARG A 246 14.07 -2.91 39.07
C ARG A 246 13.38 -1.93 40.02
N ARG A 247 12.06 -2.02 40.17
CA ARG A 247 11.31 -1.37 41.28
C ARG A 247 10.55 -2.45 42.03
N GLY A 248 11.30 -3.25 42.77
CA GLY A 248 10.81 -4.40 43.51
C GLY A 248 11.92 -5.00 44.38
N VAL A 249 12.72 -4.12 44.99
CA VAL A 249 13.48 -4.36 46.23
C VAL A 249 13.34 -3.10 47.06
#